data_AF-A0A9N8S209-F1
#
_entry.id   AF-A0A9N8S209-F1
#
_cell.length_a   1.000
_cell.length_b   1.000
_cell.length_c   1.000
_cell.angle_alpha   90.00
_cell.angle_beta   90.00
_cell.angle_gamma   90.00
#
_symmetry.space_group_name_H-M   'P 1'
#
loop_
_entity.id
_entity.type
_entity.pdbx_description
1 polymer ?
#
loop_
_entity_poly.entity_id
_entity_poly.type
_entity_poly.pdbx_seq_one_letter_code
_entity_poly.pdbx_strand_id
1 'polypeptide(L)' 'MQHYQFEEDLTHLEQIIPQLFKGNPLGLSYWRRRVSELAMYQGLVPDGTKRVTRLLRLFEEIERTMT' A
#
# COMPACT_ATOMS: atom_id res chain seq x y z
N MET A 1 11.93 11.65 -1.36
CA MET A 1 10.51 11.89 -1.71
C MET A 1 10.04 13.15 -1.00
N GLN A 2 9.30 14.02 -1.68
CA GLN A 2 8.62 15.16 -1.01
C GLN A 2 7.39 14.64 -0.28
N HIS A 3 7.02 15.25 0.85
CA HIS A 3 5.85 14.90 1.66
C HIS A 3 4.57 14.72 0.82
N TYR A 4 4.36 15.63 -0.13
CA TYR A 4 3.19 15.63 -1.02
C TYR A 4 3.12 14.38 -1.91
N GLN A 5 4.26 13.98 -2.48
CA GLN A 5 4.37 12.77 -3.31
C GLN A 5 4.04 11.51 -2.49
N PHE A 6 4.45 11.48 -1.22
CA PHE A 6 4.19 10.36 -0.34
C PHE A 6 2.70 10.21 0.00
N GLU A 7 2.03 11.31 0.31
CA GLU A 7 0.60 11.31 0.61
C GLU A 7 -0.25 10.93 -0.62
N GLU A 8 0.15 11.40 -1.81
CA GLU A 8 -0.48 11.06 -3.07
C GLU A 8 -0.30 9.57 -3.41
N ASP A 9 0.93 9.04 -3.30
CA ASP A 9 1.22 7.61 -3.50
C ASP A 9 0.40 6.74 -2.53
N LEU A 10 0.33 7.13 -1.25
CA LEU A 10 -0.41 6.39 -0.22
C LEU A 10 -1.93 6.39 -0.50
N THR A 11 -2.46 7.53 -0.93
CA THR A 11 -3.88 7.68 -1.29
C THR A 11 -4.20 6.87 -2.55
N HIS A 12 -3.33 6.88 -3.55
CA HIS A 12 -3.49 6.09 -4.76
C HIS A 12 -3.54 4.59 -4.43
N LEU A 13 -2.64 4.12 -3.56
CA LEU A 13 -2.60 2.73 -3.10
C LEU A 13 -3.90 2.29 -2.42
N GLU A 14 -4.46 3.13 -1.55
CA GLU A 14 -5.74 2.86 -0.89
C GLU A 14 -6.89 2.71 -1.88
N GLN A 15 -6.86 3.44 -3.01
CA GLN A 15 -7.90 3.39 -4.04
C GLN A 15 -7.77 2.19 -4.99
N ILE A 16 -6.55 1.74 -5.28
CA ILE A 16 -6.32 0.65 -6.23
C ILE A 16 -6.39 -0.74 -5.58
N ILE A 17 -6.23 -0.86 -4.25
CA ILE A 17 -6.29 -2.16 -3.55
C ILE A 17 -7.53 -2.99 -3.91
N PRO A 18 -8.76 -2.44 -3.91
CA PRO A 18 -9.95 -3.19 -4.31
C PRO A 18 -9.88 -3.71 -5.76
N GLN A 19 -9.08 -3.07 -6.61
CA GLN A 19 -8.87 -3.45 -8.01
C GLN A 19 -7.74 -4.49 -8.16
N LEU A 20 -6.84 -4.62 -7.18
CA LEU A 20 -5.80 -5.67 -7.16
C LEU A 20 -6.41 -7.07 -7.17
N PHE A 21 -7.60 -7.23 -6.59
CA PHE A 21 -8.39 -8.47 -6.61
C PHE A 21 -8.82 -8.93 -8.02
N LYS A 22 -8.84 -8.05 -9.03
CA LYS A 22 -9.41 -8.33 -10.36
C LYS A 22 -8.37 -8.51 -11.47
N GLY A 23 -7.15 -8.92 -11.12
CA GLY A 23 -6.10 -9.22 -12.12
C GLY A 23 -5.20 -8.02 -12.43
N ASN A 24 -4.68 -7.35 -11.39
CA ASN A 24 -3.74 -6.25 -11.59
C ASN A 24 -2.44 -6.72 -12.29
N PRO A 25 -1.95 -5.96 -13.30
CA PRO A 25 -0.83 -6.37 -14.14
C PRO A 25 0.54 -6.38 -13.43
N LEU A 26 0.70 -5.68 -12.31
CA LEU A 26 1.96 -5.60 -11.56
C LEU A 26 2.06 -6.66 -10.46
N GLY A 27 0.95 -7.34 -10.13
CA GLY A 27 0.91 -8.38 -9.12
C GLY A 27 1.05 -7.87 -7.67
N LEU A 28 0.65 -8.71 -6.73
CA LEU A 28 0.57 -8.35 -5.31
C LEU A 28 1.95 -8.07 -4.67
N SER A 29 2.98 -8.79 -5.13
CA SER A 29 4.37 -8.66 -4.65
C SER A 29 4.98 -7.30 -4.95
N TYR A 30 4.67 -6.72 -6.12
CA TYR A 30 5.09 -5.37 -6.48
C TYR A 30 4.52 -4.35 -5.48
N TRP A 31 3.21 -4.40 -5.23
CA TRP A 31 2.54 -3.45 -4.34
C TRP A 31 2.97 -3.60 -2.88
N ARG A 32 3.22 -4.83 -2.43
CA ARG A 32 3.82 -5.07 -1.10
C ARG A 32 5.19 -4.40 -0.98
N ARG A 33 6.05 -4.54 -1.99
CA ARG A 33 7.36 -3.87 -2.00
C ARG A 33 7.21 -2.35 -1.94
N ARG A 34 6.29 -1.78 -2.73
CA ARG A 34 6.02 -0.33 -2.72
C ARG A 34 5.55 0.16 -1.34
N VAL A 35 4.64 -0.55 -0.67
CA VAL A 35 4.22 -0.17 0.69
C VAL A 35 5.35 -0.30 1.71
N SER A 36 6.23 -1.30 1.59
CA SER A 36 7.41 -1.42 2.45
C SER A 36 8.41 -0.27 2.24
N GLU A 37 8.61 0.17 1.01
CA GLU A 37 9.44 1.36 0.69
C GLU A 37 8.80 2.63 1.28
N LEU A 38 7.47 2.74 1.22
CA LEU A 38 6.69 3.85 1.78
C LEU A 38 6.68 3.83 3.32
N ALA A 39 6.76 2.68 3.97
CA ALA A 39 6.80 2.56 5.43
C ALA A 39 7.96 3.35 6.07
N MET A 40 9.07 3.54 5.34
CA MET A 40 10.21 4.35 5.79
C MET A 40 9.85 5.84 6.01
N TYR A 41 8.75 6.30 5.39
CA TYR A 41 8.30 7.69 5.38
C TYR A 41 6.96 7.88 6.10
N GLN A 42 6.44 6.85 6.78
CA GLN A 42 5.11 6.88 7.42
C GLN A 42 4.95 7.98 8.49
N GLY A 43 6.05 8.47 9.08
CA GLY A 43 6.04 9.57 10.03
C GLY A 43 5.97 10.95 9.40
N LEU A 44 6.04 11.04 8.06
CA LEU A 44 5.97 12.33 7.36
C LEU A 44 4.55 12.84 7.24
N VAL A 45 3.53 11.98 7.11
CA VAL A 45 2.13 12.40 6.96
C VAL A 45 1.27 12.11 8.20
N PRO A 46 0.20 12.89 8.42
CA PRO A 46 -0.82 12.56 9.40
C PRO A 46 -1.35 11.13 9.21
N ASP A 47 -1.47 10.40 10.32
CA ASP A 47 -1.95 9.01 10.35
C ASP A 47 -1.15 8.01 9.48
N GLY A 48 0.02 8.37 8.96
CA GLY A 48 0.76 7.54 8.00
C GLY A 48 1.08 6.14 8.54
N THR A 49 1.48 6.01 9.81
CA THR A 49 1.69 4.71 10.46
C THR A 49 0.44 3.83 10.44
N LYS A 50 -0.73 4.42 10.71
CA LYS A 50 -2.01 3.69 10.72
C LYS A 50 -2.42 3.27 9.32
N ARG A 51 -2.24 4.15 8.33
CA ARG A 51 -2.53 3.90 6.92
C ARG A 51 -1.64 2.79 6.37
N VAL A 52 -0.32 2.89 6.54
CA VAL A 52 0.66 1.85 6.12
C VAL A 52 0.37 0.51 6.78
N THR A 53 0.12 0.48 8.10
CA THR A 53 -0.21 -0.77 8.80
C THR A 53 -1.47 -1.44 8.23
N ARG A 54 -2.51 -0.65 7.92
CA ARG A 54 -3.74 -1.16 7.32
C ARG A 54 -3.49 -1.74 5.93
N LEU A 55 -2.70 -1.07 5.10
CA LEU A 55 -2.33 -1.56 3.77
C LEU A 55 -1.60 -2.90 3.86
N LEU A 56 -0.60 -3.03 4.74
CA LEU A 56 0.16 -4.27 4.91
C LEU A 56 -0.73 -5.45 5.34
N ARG A 57 -1.69 -5.22 6.26
CA ARG A 57 -2.66 -6.25 6.66
C ARG A 57 -3.56 -6.68 5.50
N LEU A 58 -4.04 -5.73 4.70
CA LEU A 58 -4.85 -6.05 3.52
C LEU A 58 -4.05 -6.88 2.53
N PHE A 59 -2.78 -6.57 2.29
CA PHE A 59 -1.92 -7.40 1.44
C PHE A 59 -1.78 -8.83 1.97
N GLU A 60 -1.56 -9.00 3.28
CA GLU A 60 -1.48 -10.33 3.91
C GLU A 60 -2.79 -11.11 3.78
N GLU A 61 -3.95 -10.48 3.98
CA GLU A 61 -5.26 -11.11 3.83
C GLU A 61 -5.52 -11.54 2.37
N ILE A 62 -5.12 -10.71 1.41
CA ILE A 62 -5.23 -11.04 -0.02
C ILE A 62 -4.34 -12.23 -0.36
N GLU A 63 -3.07 -12.21 0.06
CA GLU A 63 -2.13 -13.33 -0.15
C GLU A 63 -2.69 -14.66 0.39
N ARG A 64 -3.26 -14.62 1.60
CA ARG A 64 -3.90 -15.79 2.23
C ARG A 64 -5.13 -16.30 1.47
N THR A 65 -5.89 -15.42 0.83
CA THR A 65 -7.11 -15.80 0.09
C THR A 65 -6.79 -16.34 -1.31
N MET A 66 -5.62 -16.01 -1.86
CA MET A 66 -5.16 -16.46 -3.18
C MET A 66 -4.34 -17.77 -3.13
N THR A 67 -4.06 -18.30 -1.94
CA THR A 67 -3.33 -19.57 -1.72
C THR A 67 -4.31 -20.69 -1.40
#